data_AF-A0A7S3UUP5-F1
#
_entry.id   AF-A0A7S3UUP5-F1
#
_cell.length_a   1.000
_cell.length_b   1.000
_cell.length_c   1.000
_cell.angle_alpha   90.00
_cell.angle_beta   90.00
_cell.angle_gamma   90.00
#
_symmetry.space_group_name_H-M   'P 1'
#
loop_
_entity.id
_entity.type
_entity.pdbx_description
1 polymer ?
#
loop_
_entity_poly.entity_id
_entity_poly.type
_entity_poly.pdbx_seq_one_letter_code
_entity_poly.pdbx_strand_id
1 'polypeptide(L)'
;AAAALAQAAAGRWRFSLDHNFRRPDGSWRRLRAVDVCLLAPLQEEVLCRLLFYHLVHRRLQNRNISIWAVSTLFGLMHLSNLGSSNYSTEYVIFQTALATLVGAFYAGRLLAARSLAEPLALHALNNALGALLPTRGPGLSFADPAVLLPLLLTGIMYGMAVSKAGLLDFSMDQQRKRRQQSKSQQKIDQNSCFSDSLLY
;
A
#
# COMPACT_ATOMS: atom_id res chain seq x y z
N ALA A 1 9.24 -12.32 -13.69
CA ALA A 1 10.38 -12.90 -14.43
C ALA A 1 9.93 -13.65 -15.69
N ALA A 2 9.06 -14.68 -15.60
CA ALA A 2 8.64 -15.48 -16.75
C ALA A 2 7.95 -14.68 -17.88
N ALA A 3 7.03 -13.76 -17.56
CA ALA A 3 6.39 -12.92 -18.57
C ALA A 3 7.34 -11.91 -19.24
N ALA A 4 8.33 -11.40 -18.49
CA ALA A 4 9.38 -10.53 -19.03
C ALA A 4 10.37 -11.30 -19.91
N LEU A 5 10.72 -12.53 -19.53
CA LEU A 5 11.55 -13.44 -20.33
C LEU A 5 10.83 -13.88 -21.62
N ALA A 6 9.54 -14.21 -21.53
CA ALA A 6 8.73 -14.59 -22.69
C ALA A 6 8.58 -13.44 -23.70
N GLN A 7 8.45 -12.20 -23.24
CA GLN A 7 8.38 -11.03 -24.12
C GLN A 7 9.74 -10.63 -24.68
N ALA A 8 10.81 -10.73 -23.89
CA ALA A 8 12.18 -10.54 -24.36
C ALA A 8 12.52 -11.53 -25.49
N ALA A 9 12.07 -12.79 -25.37
CA ALA A 9 12.22 -13.80 -26.42
C ALA A 9 11.36 -13.51 -27.66
N ALA A 10 10.20 -12.85 -27.50
CA ALA A 10 9.27 -12.55 -28.58
C ALA A 10 9.56 -11.22 -29.33
N GLY A 11 10.55 -10.45 -28.89
CA GLY A 11 10.96 -9.19 -29.52
C GLY A 11 9.91 -8.07 -29.51
N ARG A 12 8.80 -8.26 -28.80
CA ARG A 12 7.66 -7.35 -28.72
C ARG A 12 7.36 -7.03 -27.27
N TRP A 13 7.80 -5.86 -26.82
CA TRP A 13 7.57 -5.39 -25.46
C TRP A 13 6.18 -4.77 -25.37
N ARG A 14 5.29 -5.42 -24.62
CA ARG A 14 3.92 -4.94 -24.37
C ARG A 14 3.80 -4.11 -23.09
N PHE A 15 4.88 -4.05 -22.31
CA PHE A 15 4.93 -3.28 -21.08
C PHE A 15 5.17 -1.79 -21.35
N SER A 16 4.69 -0.93 -20.44
CA SER A 16 4.97 0.51 -20.46
C SER A 16 6.48 0.85 -20.37
N LEU A 17 7.33 -0.14 -20.12
CA LEU A 17 8.78 -0.02 -20.01
C LEU A 17 9.44 0.62 -21.23
N ASP A 18 9.02 0.29 -22.44
CA ASP A 18 9.68 0.78 -23.67
C ASP A 18 9.46 2.28 -23.90
N HIS A 19 8.41 2.88 -23.34
CA HIS A 19 8.19 4.33 -23.41
C HIS A 19 8.56 5.08 -22.14
N ASN A 20 8.40 4.48 -20.96
CA ASN A 20 8.71 5.15 -19.70
C ASN A 20 10.18 5.02 -19.29
N PHE A 21 10.81 3.87 -19.55
CA PHE A 21 12.15 3.57 -19.03
C PHE A 21 13.18 3.23 -20.11
N ARG A 22 12.78 3.06 -21.37
CA ARG A 22 13.70 2.84 -22.48
C ARG A 22 13.71 4.04 -23.42
N ARG A 23 14.88 4.37 -23.95
CA ARG A 23 15.06 5.37 -25.01
C ARG A 23 14.96 4.68 -26.38
N PRO A 24 14.72 5.44 -27.48
CA PRO A 24 14.73 4.90 -28.84
C PRO A 24 16.05 4.21 -29.23
N ASP A 25 17.17 4.62 -28.62
CA ASP A 25 18.50 4.01 -28.78
C ASP A 25 18.67 2.70 -27.98
N GLY A 26 17.64 2.24 -27.28
CA GLY A 26 17.65 1.03 -26.46
C GLY A 26 18.22 1.21 -25.04
N SER A 27 18.77 2.38 -24.70
CA SER A 27 19.33 2.68 -23.37
C SER A 27 18.27 2.91 -22.30
N TRP A 28 18.62 2.68 -21.03
CA TRP A 28 17.71 2.81 -19.90
C TRP A 28 17.70 4.23 -19.32
N ARG A 29 16.51 4.78 -19.11
CA ARG A 29 16.25 6.01 -18.34
C ARG A 29 16.23 5.70 -16.84
N ARG A 30 17.39 5.31 -16.28
CA ARG A 30 17.53 4.92 -14.86
C ARG A 30 17.00 5.98 -13.89
N LEU A 31 17.26 7.26 -14.17
CA LEU A 31 16.74 8.38 -13.37
C LEU A 31 15.21 8.39 -13.34
N ARG A 32 14.56 8.18 -14.49
CA ARG A 32 13.10 8.10 -14.58
C ARG A 32 12.54 6.92 -13.79
N ALA A 33 13.25 5.80 -13.74
CA ALA A 33 12.87 4.65 -12.92
C ALA A 33 12.91 4.96 -11.43
N VAL A 34 13.95 5.67 -10.96
CA VAL A 34 14.01 6.14 -9.57
C VAL A 34 12.91 7.16 -9.29
N ASP A 35 12.66 8.07 -10.24
CA ASP A 35 11.60 9.07 -10.11
C ASP A 35 10.23 8.42 -9.91
N VAL A 36 9.86 7.53 -10.83
CA VAL A 36 8.55 6.87 -10.80
C VAL A 36 8.46 5.91 -9.62
N CYS A 37 9.45 5.04 -9.39
CA CYS A 37 9.32 3.99 -8.39
C CYS A 37 9.57 4.46 -6.95
N LEU A 38 10.19 5.61 -6.72
CA LEU A 38 10.57 6.04 -5.36
C LEU A 38 10.24 7.50 -5.06
N LEU A 39 10.71 8.45 -5.87
CA LEU A 39 10.54 9.87 -5.56
C LEU A 39 9.08 10.32 -5.65
N ALA A 40 8.35 9.91 -6.69
CA ALA A 40 6.93 10.21 -6.84
C ALA A 40 6.11 9.60 -5.69
N PRO A 41 6.22 8.30 -5.36
CA PRO A 41 5.61 7.73 -4.17
C PRO A 41 5.94 8.49 -2.89
N LEU A 42 7.19 8.91 -2.68
CA LEU A 42 7.57 9.69 -1.51
C LEU A 42 6.82 11.02 -1.43
N GLN A 43 6.78 11.78 -2.53
CA GLN A 43 6.07 13.05 -2.61
C GLN A 43 4.58 12.88 -2.36
N GLU A 44 3.97 11.89 -3.01
CA GLU A 44 2.54 11.56 -2.87
C GLU A 44 2.19 11.10 -1.45
N GLU A 45 3.05 10.31 -0.80
CA GLU A 45 2.85 9.87 0.57
C GLU A 45 2.96 11.06 1.54
N VAL A 46 3.99 11.90 1.42
CA VAL A 46 4.12 13.11 2.26
C VAL A 46 2.89 14.03 2.10
N LEU A 47 2.50 14.30 0.86
CA LEU A 47 1.38 15.20 0.56
C LEU A 47 0.05 14.65 1.08
N CYS A 48 -0.28 13.40 0.74
CA CYS A 48 -1.60 12.86 1.10
C CYS A 48 -1.66 12.46 2.58
N ARG A 49 -0.60 11.85 3.12
CA ARG A 49 -0.66 11.17 4.43
C ARG A 49 -0.17 12.06 5.57
N LEU A 50 0.82 12.92 5.33
CA LEU A 50 1.27 13.86 6.34
C LEU A 50 0.50 15.18 6.26
N LEU A 51 0.27 15.73 5.06
CA LEU A 51 -0.45 17.01 4.95
C LEU A 51 -1.97 16.83 4.90
N PHE A 52 -2.52 16.26 3.82
CA PHE A 52 -3.98 16.26 3.62
C PHE A 52 -4.72 15.44 4.67
N TYR A 53 -4.23 14.27 5.05
CA TYR A 53 -4.86 13.48 6.11
C TYR A 53 -5.00 14.26 7.42
N HIS A 54 -3.95 14.93 7.88
CA HIS A 54 -4.00 15.69 9.12
C HIS A 54 -4.92 16.92 9.01
N LEU A 55 -4.94 17.59 7.86
CA LEU A 55 -5.85 18.70 7.60
C LEU A 55 -7.32 18.25 7.63
N VAL A 56 -7.65 17.20 6.89
CA VAL A 56 -9.01 16.65 6.83
C VAL A 56 -9.43 16.10 8.19
N HIS A 57 -8.55 15.37 8.88
CA HIS A 57 -8.86 14.80 10.18
C HIS A 57 -9.09 15.85 11.25
N ARG A 58 -8.32 16.95 11.25
CA ARG A 58 -8.56 18.08 12.16
C ARG A 58 -9.94 18.72 11.96
N ARG A 59 -10.48 18.70 10.74
CA ARG A 59 -11.79 19.29 10.41
C ARG A 59 -12.94 18.35 10.69
N LEU A 60 -12.82 17.09 10.29
CA LEU A 60 -13.92 16.13 10.38
C LEU A 60 -13.96 15.38 11.71
N GLN A 61 -12.84 15.31 12.43
CA GLN A 61 -12.64 14.56 13.68
C GLN A 61 -13.04 13.08 13.62
N ASN A 62 -13.33 12.56 12.43
CA ASN A 62 -13.66 11.17 12.19
C ASN A 62 -12.55 10.50 11.37
N ARG A 63 -11.86 9.54 11.99
CA ARG A 63 -10.73 8.83 11.39
C ARG A 63 -11.12 8.13 10.08
N ASN A 64 -12.23 7.39 10.07
CA ASN A 64 -12.62 6.58 8.93
C ASN A 64 -13.00 7.46 7.73
N ILE A 65 -13.77 8.53 7.98
CA ILE A 65 -14.15 9.48 6.92
C ILE A 65 -12.88 10.19 6.38
N SER A 66 -11.94 10.55 7.25
CA SER A 66 -10.69 11.20 6.83
C SER A 66 -9.82 10.30 5.96
N ILE A 67 -9.71 9.01 6.31
CA ILE A 67 -9.03 7.99 5.48
C ILE A 67 -9.66 7.95 4.09
N TRP A 68 -10.98 7.73 4.01
CA TRP A 68 -11.65 7.59 2.73
C TRP A 68 -11.62 8.88 1.91
N ALA A 69 -11.83 10.05 2.52
CA ALA A 69 -11.77 11.33 1.82
C ALA A 69 -10.41 11.57 1.15
N VAL A 70 -9.31 11.37 1.88
CA VAL A 70 -7.96 11.56 1.34
C VAL A 70 -7.61 10.50 0.31
N SER A 71 -8.09 9.27 0.50
CA SER A 71 -7.85 8.16 -0.43
C SER A 71 -8.60 8.35 -1.75
N THR A 72 -9.84 8.85 -1.69
CA THR A 72 -10.60 9.26 -2.88
C THR A 72 -9.89 10.40 -3.59
N LEU A 73 -9.43 11.43 -2.86
CA LEU A 73 -8.63 12.51 -3.46
C LEU A 73 -7.38 11.97 -4.16
N PHE A 74 -6.67 11.04 -3.52
CA PHE A 74 -5.49 10.38 -4.08
C PHE A 74 -5.83 9.63 -5.38
N GLY A 75 -6.92 8.85 -5.40
CA GLY A 75 -7.40 8.23 -6.63
C GLY A 75 -7.74 9.24 -7.72
N LEU A 76 -8.49 10.30 -7.38
CA LEU A 76 -8.92 11.32 -8.33
C LEU A 76 -7.75 12.09 -8.96
N MET A 77 -6.60 12.24 -8.28
CA MET A 77 -5.42 12.85 -8.89
C MET A 77 -4.93 12.08 -10.13
N HIS A 78 -5.17 10.77 -10.21
CA HIS A 78 -4.82 9.96 -11.38
C HIS A 78 -5.74 10.22 -12.58
N LEU A 79 -6.92 10.83 -12.42
CA LEU A 79 -7.76 11.23 -13.56
C LEU A 79 -7.07 12.26 -14.46
N SER A 80 -6.05 12.98 -13.95
CA SER A 80 -5.21 13.85 -14.76
C SER A 80 -4.53 13.10 -15.93
N ASN A 81 -4.33 11.79 -15.81
CA ASN A 81 -3.79 10.95 -16.87
C ASN A 81 -4.73 10.80 -18.09
N LEU A 82 -6.03 11.11 -17.97
CA LEU A 82 -6.96 11.11 -19.10
C LEU A 82 -6.58 12.14 -20.17
N GLY A 83 -5.90 13.23 -19.78
CA GLY A 83 -5.43 14.25 -20.72
C GLY A 83 -4.19 13.84 -21.51
N SER A 84 -3.62 12.65 -21.26
CA SER A 84 -2.38 12.20 -21.88
C SER A 84 -2.63 11.07 -22.87
N SER A 85 -2.04 11.16 -24.07
CA SER A 85 -2.01 10.08 -25.05
C SER A 85 -1.20 8.84 -24.61
N ASN A 86 -0.60 8.91 -23.42
CA ASN A 86 0.18 7.81 -22.85
C ASN A 86 -0.66 6.73 -22.17
N TYR A 87 -1.93 7.02 -21.88
CA TYR A 87 -2.82 6.16 -21.09
C TYR A 87 -4.15 5.91 -21.79
N SER A 88 -4.64 4.67 -21.76
CA SER A 88 -6.01 4.36 -22.18
C SER A 88 -7.01 4.75 -21.09
N THR A 89 -8.24 5.09 -21.48
CA THR A 89 -9.30 5.47 -20.54
C THR A 89 -9.58 4.37 -19.52
N GLU A 90 -9.62 3.11 -19.96
CA GLU A 90 -9.85 1.94 -19.11
C GLU A 90 -8.73 1.79 -18.08
N TYR A 91 -7.48 2.01 -18.49
CA TYR A 91 -6.34 2.00 -17.58
C TYR A 91 -6.48 3.08 -16.51
N VAL A 92 -6.85 4.31 -16.89
CA VAL A 92 -6.96 5.41 -15.90
C VAL A 92 -8.13 5.19 -14.95
N ILE A 93 -9.26 4.66 -15.41
CA ILE A 93 -10.39 4.28 -14.54
C ILE A 93 -9.95 3.20 -13.55
N PHE A 94 -9.29 2.15 -14.03
CA PHE A 94 -8.76 1.09 -13.19
C PHE A 94 -7.73 1.61 -12.17
N GLN A 95 -6.79 2.45 -12.63
CA GLN A 95 -5.78 3.10 -11.80
C GLN A 95 -6.42 3.95 -10.70
N THR A 96 -7.46 4.73 -11.04
CA THR A 96 -8.18 5.60 -10.09
C THR A 96 -8.89 4.78 -9.01
N ALA A 97 -9.61 3.73 -9.40
CA ALA A 97 -10.29 2.84 -8.46
C ALA A 97 -9.30 2.11 -7.55
N LEU A 98 -8.23 1.54 -8.14
CA LEU A 98 -7.19 0.83 -7.39
C LEU A 98 -6.44 1.78 -6.45
N ALA A 99 -6.06 2.97 -6.91
CA ALA A 99 -5.39 3.99 -6.10
C ALA A 99 -6.25 4.43 -4.92
N THR A 100 -7.58 4.53 -5.09
CA THR A 100 -8.50 4.83 -3.98
C THR A 100 -8.47 3.74 -2.92
N LEU A 101 -8.62 2.47 -3.31
CA LEU A 101 -8.63 1.33 -2.39
C LEU A 101 -7.28 1.16 -1.68
N VAL A 102 -6.19 1.20 -2.45
CA VAL A 102 -4.82 1.08 -1.96
C VAL A 102 -4.45 2.29 -1.08
N GLY A 103 -4.90 3.48 -1.44
CA GLY A 103 -4.72 4.70 -0.65
C GLY A 103 -5.34 4.56 0.75
N ALA A 104 -6.54 3.98 0.84
CA ALA A 104 -7.20 3.73 2.11
C ALA A 104 -6.42 2.70 2.95
N PHE A 105 -5.90 1.66 2.30
CA PHE A 105 -5.02 0.69 2.95
C PHE A 105 -3.76 1.35 3.50
N TYR A 106 -3.06 2.19 2.73
CA TYR A 106 -1.87 2.92 3.17
C TYR A 106 -2.13 3.85 4.34
N ALA A 107 -3.22 4.60 4.30
CA ALA A 107 -3.61 5.45 5.42
C ALA A 107 -3.88 4.63 6.69
N GLY A 108 -4.53 3.46 6.56
CA GLY A 108 -4.69 2.50 7.66
C GLY A 108 -3.34 2.01 8.21
N ARG A 109 -2.40 1.62 7.33
CA ARG A 109 -1.06 1.15 7.72
C ARG A 109 -0.24 2.24 8.40
N LEU A 110 -0.31 3.49 7.93
CA LEU A 110 0.32 4.63 8.59
C LEU A 110 -0.15 4.76 10.04
N LEU A 111 -1.46 4.65 10.27
CA LEU A 111 -2.04 4.82 11.61
C LEU A 111 -1.71 3.65 12.54
N ALA A 112 -1.64 2.44 11.99
CA ALA A 112 -1.25 1.25 12.73
C ALA A 112 0.25 1.24 13.08
N ALA A 113 1.12 1.51 12.11
CA ALA A 113 2.57 1.45 12.27
C ALA A 113 3.17 2.74 12.84
N ARG A 114 2.43 3.86 12.81
CA ARG A 114 2.89 5.22 13.14
C ARG A 114 4.17 5.62 12.40
N SER A 115 4.32 5.13 11.18
CA SER A 115 5.51 5.32 10.34
C SER A 115 5.11 5.42 8.88
N LEU A 116 5.74 6.36 8.17
CA LEU A 116 5.58 6.50 6.72
C LEU A 116 6.36 5.42 5.95
N ALA A 117 7.32 4.75 6.58
CA ALA A 117 8.21 3.81 5.91
C ALA A 117 7.46 2.63 5.29
N GLU A 118 6.46 2.09 5.98
CA GLU A 118 5.68 0.96 5.48
C GLU A 118 4.74 1.35 4.32
N PRO A 119 3.88 2.38 4.43
CA PRO A 119 3.13 2.90 3.29
C PRO A 119 4.01 3.23 2.09
N LEU A 120 5.15 3.89 2.32
CA LEU A 120 6.09 4.26 1.26
C LEU A 120 6.67 3.03 0.55
N ALA A 121 7.12 2.01 1.31
CA ALA A 121 7.67 0.80 0.72
C ALA A 121 6.63 0.04 -0.11
N LEU A 122 5.40 -0.07 0.40
CA LEU A 122 4.30 -0.70 -0.32
C LEU A 122 3.92 0.10 -1.57
N HIS A 123 3.90 1.44 -1.48
CA HIS A 123 3.61 2.31 -2.60
C HIS A 123 4.68 2.22 -3.69
N ALA A 124 5.95 2.31 -3.31
CA ALA A 124 7.07 2.15 -4.22
C ALA A 124 7.00 0.79 -4.97
N LEU A 125 6.72 -0.29 -4.24
CA LEU A 125 6.58 -1.63 -4.83
C LEU A 125 5.34 -1.75 -5.73
N ASN A 126 4.20 -1.20 -5.31
CA ASN A 126 2.98 -1.15 -6.12
C ASN A 126 3.21 -0.37 -7.42
N ASN A 127 3.95 0.74 -7.38
CA ASN A 127 4.25 1.53 -8.56
C ASN A 127 5.24 0.81 -9.49
N ALA A 128 6.23 0.12 -8.92
CA ALA A 128 7.15 -0.72 -9.69
C ALA A 128 6.42 -1.90 -10.39
N LEU A 129 5.44 -2.51 -9.74
CA LEU A 129 4.58 -3.52 -10.36
C LEU A 129 3.62 -2.91 -11.39
N GLY A 130 3.06 -1.74 -11.10
CA GLY A 130 2.18 -0.99 -12.00
C GLY A 130 2.87 -0.54 -13.28
N ALA A 131 4.17 -0.25 -13.23
CA ALA A 131 5.02 0.02 -14.39
C ALA A 131 5.10 -1.15 -15.38
N LEU A 132 4.77 -2.37 -14.95
CA LEU A 132 4.66 -3.56 -15.79
C LEU A 132 3.27 -3.72 -16.40
N LEU A 133 2.31 -2.84 -16.14
CA LEU A 133 1.01 -2.92 -16.81
C LEU A 133 1.06 -2.26 -18.19
N PRO A 134 0.34 -2.80 -19.19
CA PRO A 134 0.14 -2.09 -20.45
C PRO A 134 -0.70 -0.84 -20.18
N THR A 135 -0.12 0.33 -20.46
CA THR A 135 -0.81 1.63 -20.29
C THR A 135 -1.52 2.09 -21.56
N ARG A 136 -1.22 1.47 -22.72
CA ARG A 136 -1.82 1.77 -24.03
C ARG A 136 -2.37 0.50 -24.67
N GLY A 137 -3.29 0.68 -25.63
CA GLY A 137 -3.82 -0.42 -26.46
C GLY A 137 -5.33 -0.58 -26.32
N PRO A 138 -5.90 -1.70 -26.82
CA PRO A 138 -7.35 -1.92 -26.94
C PRO A 138 -8.06 -2.21 -25.59
N GLY A 139 -7.53 -1.71 -24.47
CA GLY A 139 -8.08 -1.88 -23.13
C GLY A 139 -7.35 -2.93 -22.26
N LEU A 140 -7.69 -2.94 -20.97
CA LEU A 140 -7.16 -3.90 -19.99
C LEU A 140 -7.88 -5.25 -20.12
N SER A 141 -7.16 -6.28 -20.57
CA SER A 141 -7.66 -7.66 -20.55
C SER A 141 -7.11 -8.42 -19.35
N PHE A 142 -7.98 -8.81 -18.41
CA PHE A 142 -7.59 -9.64 -17.26
C PHE A 142 -7.24 -11.09 -17.64
N ALA A 143 -7.55 -11.50 -18.87
CA ALA A 143 -7.09 -12.78 -19.41
C ALA A 143 -5.64 -12.71 -19.90
N ASP A 144 -5.07 -11.52 -20.12
CA ASP A 144 -3.67 -11.36 -20.51
C ASP A 144 -2.76 -11.62 -19.29
N PRO A 145 -1.86 -12.63 -19.34
CA PRO A 145 -0.90 -12.87 -18.27
C PRO A 145 -0.02 -11.65 -17.93
N ALA A 146 0.20 -10.74 -18.89
CA ALA A 146 0.95 -9.51 -18.69
C ALA A 146 0.23 -8.52 -17.76
N VAL A 147 -1.10 -8.56 -17.70
CA VAL A 147 -1.93 -7.78 -16.77
C VAL A 147 -2.15 -8.56 -15.48
N LEU A 148 -2.52 -9.84 -15.60
CA LEU A 148 -2.91 -10.66 -14.46
C LEU A 148 -1.76 -10.88 -13.47
N LEU A 149 -0.54 -11.13 -13.96
CA LEU A 149 0.59 -11.44 -13.08
C LEU A 149 0.97 -10.26 -12.16
N PRO A 150 1.18 -9.02 -12.63
CA PRO A 150 1.40 -7.88 -11.74
C PRO A 150 0.27 -7.68 -10.73
N LEU A 151 -0.99 -7.87 -11.14
CA LEU A 151 -2.14 -7.73 -10.24
C LEU A 151 -2.18 -8.80 -9.16
N LEU A 152 -1.88 -10.06 -9.50
CA LEU A 152 -1.77 -11.14 -8.51
C LEU A 152 -0.63 -10.88 -7.53
N LEU A 153 0.53 -10.42 -8.01
CA LEU A 153 1.66 -10.07 -7.13
C LEU A 153 1.30 -8.93 -6.18
N THR A 154 0.61 -7.91 -6.68
CA THR A 154 0.07 -6.82 -5.87
C THR A 154 -0.92 -7.35 -4.82
N GLY A 155 -1.82 -8.27 -5.21
CA GLY A 155 -2.76 -8.92 -4.29
C GLY A 155 -2.06 -9.73 -3.19
N ILE A 156 -1.06 -10.54 -3.54
CA ILE A 156 -0.25 -11.32 -2.59
C ILE A 156 0.49 -10.37 -1.64
N MET A 157 1.11 -9.31 -2.16
CA MET A 157 1.79 -8.29 -1.36
C MET A 157 0.87 -7.70 -0.28
N TYR A 158 -0.34 -7.28 -0.65
CA TYR A 158 -1.31 -6.75 0.31
C TYR A 158 -1.83 -7.83 1.26
N GLY A 159 -2.09 -9.04 0.76
CA GLY A 159 -2.49 -10.18 1.59
C GLY A 159 -1.47 -10.44 2.69
N MET A 160 -0.18 -10.50 2.36
CA MET A 160 0.90 -10.66 3.34
C MET A 160 0.95 -9.50 4.35
N ALA A 161 0.79 -8.26 3.89
CA ALA A 161 0.79 -7.09 4.76
C ALA A 161 -0.38 -7.12 5.77
N VAL A 162 -1.57 -7.53 5.32
CA VAL A 162 -2.75 -7.75 6.18
C VAL A 162 -2.53 -8.89 7.15
N SER A 163 -2.02 -10.04 6.70
CA SER A 163 -1.74 -11.19 7.58
C SER A 163 -0.72 -10.86 8.65
N LYS A 164 0.35 -10.13 8.30
CA LYS A 164 1.35 -9.64 9.26
C LYS A 164 0.70 -8.74 10.32
N ALA A 165 -0.17 -7.81 9.90
CA ALA A 165 -0.89 -6.94 10.83
C ALA A 165 -1.75 -7.75 11.81
N GLY A 166 -2.53 -8.71 11.29
CA GLY A 166 -3.36 -9.58 12.12
C GLY A 166 -2.57 -10.44 13.11
N LEU A 167 -1.41 -10.95 12.71
CA LEU A 167 -0.51 -11.73 13.58
C LEU A 167 0.06 -10.86 14.71
N LEU A 168 0.45 -9.62 14.42
CA LEU A 168 0.96 -8.69 15.42
C LEU A 168 -0.12 -8.30 16.43
N ASP A 169 -1.33 -8.00 15.96
CA ASP A 169 -2.47 -7.67 16.83
C ASP A 169 -2.82 -8.86 17.75
N PHE A 170 -2.85 -10.07 17.20
CA PHE A 170 -3.08 -11.29 17.98
C PHE A 170 -2.00 -11.49 19.06
N SER A 171 -0.73 -11.35 18.69
CA SER A 171 0.40 -11.47 19.64
C SER A 171 0.31 -10.43 20.76
N MET A 172 -0.07 -9.19 20.44
CA MET A 172 -0.24 -8.13 21.44
C MET A 172 -1.42 -8.38 22.39
N ASP A 173 -2.55 -8.90 21.89
CA ASP A 173 -3.69 -9.26 22.72
C ASP A 173 -3.34 -10.38 23.72
N GLN A 174 -2.62 -11.40 23.26
CA GLN A 174 -2.11 -12.48 24.13
C GLN A 174 -1.22 -11.94 25.24
N GLN A 175 -0.32 -11.00 24.94
CA GLN A 175 0.52 -10.36 25.97
C GLN A 175 -0.29 -9.54 26.97
N ARG A 176 -1.33 -8.82 26.52
CA ARG A 176 -2.22 -8.05 27.42
C ARG A 176 -2.97 -8.96 28.39
N LYS A 177 -3.51 -10.08 27.89
CA LYS A 177 -4.19 -11.09 28.72
C LYS A 177 -3.27 -11.69 29.78
N ARG A 178 -2.04 -12.05 29.41
CA ARG A 178 -1.03 -12.56 30.37
C ARG A 178 -0.67 -11.53 31.46
N ARG A 179 -0.53 -10.26 31.09
CA ARG A 179 -0.27 -9.17 32.06
C ARG A 179 -1.44 -8.96 33.02
N GLN A 180 -2.68 -9.05 32.53
CA GLN A 180 -3.87 -8.93 33.38
C GLN A 180 -3.96 -10.11 34.35
N GLN A 181 -3.72 -11.34 33.89
CA GLN A 181 -3.70 -12.53 34.76
C GLN A 181 -2.62 -12.42 35.84
N SER A 182 -1.40 -12.00 35.49
CA SER A 182 -0.31 -11.79 36.45
C SER A 182 -0.67 -10.74 37.51
N LYS A 183 -1.32 -9.64 37.12
CA LYS A 183 -1.80 -8.61 38.08
C LYS A 183 -2.91 -9.14 39.00
N SER A 184 -3.84 -9.93 38.47
CA SER A 184 -4.90 -10.54 39.27
C SER A 184 -4.33 -11.53 40.28
N GLN A 185 -3.36 -12.36 39.87
CA GLN A 185 -2.69 -13.31 40.76
C GLN A 185 -1.93 -12.58 41.89
N GLN A 186 -1.15 -11.55 41.54
CA GLN A 186 -0.41 -10.77 42.53
C GLN A 186 -1.34 -10.12 43.57
N LYS A 187 -2.54 -9.69 43.17
CA LYS A 187 -3.55 -9.13 44.09
C LYS A 187 -4.15 -10.20 45.01
N ILE A 188 -4.36 -11.42 44.49
CA ILE A 188 -4.82 -12.56 45.31
C ILE A 188 -3.75 -12.90 46.36
N ASP A 189 -2.50 -13.06 45.93
CA ASP A 189 -1.39 -13.44 46.83
C ASP A 189 -1.17 -12.39 47.93
N GLN A 190 -1.30 -11.09 47.62
CA GLN A 190 -1.23 -10.01 48.61
C GLN A 190 -2.37 -10.08 49.64
N ASN A 191 -3.60 -10.37 49.21
CA ASN A 191 -4.75 -10.49 50.10
C ASN A 191 -4.66 -11.73 50.99
N SER A 192 -4.12 -12.84 50.47
CA SER A 192 -3.84 -14.06 51.23
C SER A 192 -2.84 -13.78 52.35
N CYS A 193 -1.71 -13.13 52.02
CA CYS A 193 -0.70 -12.77 53.01
C CYS A 193 -1.22 -11.84 54.11
N PHE A 194 -2.13 -10.92 53.78
CA PHE A 194 -2.74 -10.00 54.76
C PHE A 194 -3.71 -10.71 55.71
N SER A 195 -4.46 -11.69 55.20
CA SER A 195 -5.40 -12.50 56.01
C SER A 195 -4.67 -13.33 57.06
N ASP A 196 -3.52 -13.91 56.70
CA ASP A 196 -2.71 -14.72 57.62
C ASP A 196 -2.11 -13.88 58.76
N SER A 197 -1.77 -12.60 58.50
CA SER A 197 -1.25 -11.69 59.53
C SER A 197 -2.30 -11.16 60.52
N LEU A 198 -3.60 -11.30 60.25
CA LEU A 198 -4.68 -10.87 61.14
C LEU A 198 -5.10 -11.97 62.15
N LEU A 199 -4.59 -13.18 62.01
CA LEU A 199 -4.92 -14.35 62.86
C LEU A 199 -3.95 -14.55 64.04
N TYR A 200 -2.98 -13.66 64.24
CA TYR A 200 -1.99 -13.67 65.34
C TYR A 200 -2.05 -12.36 66.12
#